data_AF-A0A316RFU5-F1
#
_entry.id   AF-A0A316RFU5-F1
#
_cell.length_a   1.000
_cell.length_b   1.000
_cell.length_c   1.000
_cell.angle_alpha   90.00
_cell.angle_beta   90.00
_cell.angle_gamma   90.00
#
_symmetry.space_group_name_H-M   'P 1'
#
loop_
_entity.id
_entity.type
_entity.pdbx_description
1 polymer ?
#
loop_
_entity_poly.entity_id
_entity_poly.type
_entity_poly.pdbx_seq_one_letter_code
_entity_poly.pdbx_strand_id
1 'polypeptide(L)'
;SGAPSPVQVDADPAAHSASAAMPLPRALSRREQDGISGILAQFDGISHLVVCSPFDPVLLRRGQALLEATGADAWGVLFLDGQLMTPVVTVRSTGTTVLEGSCGSGSIAAACALSLGKADGWHRFALRQPRGTIEAAVRLESGRPVEGSIGGTVSVGAVRRINPERALEKSFFDLSNFS
;
A
#
# COMPACT_ATOMS: atom_id res chain seq x y z
N SER A 1 1.86 -13.66 7.83
CA SER A 1 1.71 -12.71 8.95
C SER A 1 3.10 -12.38 9.43
N GLY A 2 3.55 -11.12 9.34
CA GLY A 2 4.97 -10.76 9.49
C GLY A 2 5.16 -9.40 10.17
N ALA A 3 4.41 -9.12 11.23
CA ALA A 3 4.76 -8.02 12.12
C ALA A 3 5.66 -8.58 13.23
N PRO A 4 6.89 -8.06 13.42
CA PRO A 4 7.81 -8.54 14.46
C PRO A 4 7.36 -8.15 15.89
N SER A 5 6.31 -7.35 16.02
CA SER A 5 5.72 -6.88 17.28
C SER A 5 4.21 -6.69 17.15
N PRO A 6 3.46 -6.62 18.27
CA PRO A 6 2.03 -6.32 18.23
C PRO A 6 1.78 -5.00 17.50
N VAL A 7 0.89 -5.02 16.51
CA VAL A 7 0.39 -3.79 15.87
C VAL A 7 -0.54 -3.13 16.87
N GLN A 8 -0.24 -1.89 17.28
CA GLN A 8 -1.17 -1.10 18.09
C GLN A 8 -2.40 -0.80 17.23
N VAL A 9 -3.54 -1.35 17.66
CA VAL A 9 -4.84 -1.14 17.03
C VAL A 9 -5.68 -0.35 18.02
N ASP A 10 -6.01 0.88 17.65
CA ASP A 10 -6.96 1.70 18.39
C ASP A 10 -8.33 1.55 17.73
N ALA A 11 -9.28 0.99 18.47
CA ALA A 11 -10.68 0.86 18.06
C ALA A 11 -11.54 1.74 18.97
N ASP A 12 -12.26 2.68 18.38
CA ASP A 12 -13.30 3.44 19.05
C ASP A 12 -14.67 3.00 18.49
N PRO A 13 -15.40 2.13 19.21
CA PRO A 13 -16.72 1.66 18.79
C PRO A 13 -17.78 2.78 18.79
N ALA A 14 -17.62 3.83 19.58
CA ALA A 14 -18.55 4.95 19.67
C ALA A 14 -18.36 5.93 18.49
N ALA A 15 -17.12 6.13 18.06
CA ALA A 15 -16.78 6.89 16.84
C ALA A 15 -16.81 6.03 15.56
N HIS A 16 -17.17 4.74 15.67
CA HIS A 16 -17.09 3.78 14.58
C HIS A 16 -15.75 3.83 13.86
N SER A 17 -14.61 3.86 14.56
CA SER A 17 -13.29 3.96 13.91
C SER A 17 -12.35 2.86 14.38
N ALA A 18 -11.54 2.35 13.47
CA ALA A 18 -10.41 1.49 13.81
C ALA A 18 -9.19 1.96 13.03
N SER A 19 -8.08 2.17 13.73
CA SER A 19 -6.81 2.55 13.13
C SER A 19 -5.70 1.67 13.67
N ALA A 20 -4.71 1.41 12.83
CA ALA A 20 -3.52 0.66 13.16
C ALA A 20 -2.29 1.53 12.89
N ALA A 21 -1.43 1.66 13.89
CA ALA A 21 -0.12 2.26 13.70
C ALA A 21 0.69 1.42 12.71
N MET A 22 1.38 2.06 11.78
CA MET A 22 2.17 1.40 10.74
C MET A 22 3.61 1.91 10.76
N PRO A 23 4.60 1.04 10.47
CA PRO A 23 5.98 1.48 10.32
C PRO A 23 6.08 2.53 9.20
N LEU A 24 6.94 3.52 9.41
CA LEU A 24 7.35 4.44 8.37
C LEU A 24 8.46 3.82 7.50
N PRO A 25 8.63 4.30 6.26
CA PRO A 25 9.78 3.89 5.45
C PRO A 25 11.08 4.36 6.12
N ARG A 26 12.10 3.49 6.15
CA ARG A 26 13.46 3.83 6.60
C ARG A 26 14.12 4.89 5.71
N ALA A 27 13.71 4.95 4.45
CA ALA A 27 14.19 5.93 3.49
C ALA A 27 13.13 6.27 2.44
N LEU A 28 13.08 7.56 2.08
CA LEU A 28 12.29 8.12 1.00
C LEU A 28 13.23 8.84 0.03
N SER A 29 13.14 8.53 -1.26
CA SER A 29 13.97 9.17 -2.28
C SER A 29 13.21 9.37 -3.58
N ARG A 30 13.37 10.53 -4.21
CA ARG A 30 12.90 10.75 -5.58
C ARG A 30 13.75 9.92 -6.54
N ARG A 31 13.10 9.29 -7.52
CA ARG A 31 13.74 8.52 -8.59
C ARG A 31 13.28 9.04 -9.93
N GLU A 32 14.25 9.37 -10.77
CA GLU A 32 14.07 9.80 -12.14
C GLU A 32 15.08 9.04 -13.01
N GLN A 33 14.64 7.92 -13.58
CA GLN A 33 15.49 7.02 -14.36
C GLN A 33 14.66 6.28 -15.40
N ASP A 34 15.20 6.07 -16.60
CA ASP A 34 14.58 5.28 -17.66
C ASP A 34 13.14 5.71 -18.01
N GLY A 35 12.86 7.01 -17.91
CA GLY A 35 11.54 7.58 -18.18
C GLY A 35 10.48 7.31 -17.10
N ILE A 36 10.89 6.84 -15.93
CA ILE A 36 10.08 6.83 -14.70
C ILE A 36 10.40 8.05 -13.87
N SER A 37 9.37 8.68 -13.31
CA SER A 37 9.48 9.60 -12.17
C SER A 37 8.59 9.10 -11.04
N GLY A 38 9.16 8.95 -9.84
CA GLY A 38 8.43 8.44 -8.69
C GLY A 38 9.17 8.61 -7.37
N ILE A 39 8.51 8.22 -6.28
CA ILE A 39 9.09 8.22 -4.94
C ILE A 39 9.33 6.77 -4.52
N LEU A 40 10.60 6.43 -4.26
CA LEU A 40 11.01 5.16 -3.70
C LEU A 40 10.94 5.23 -2.17
N ALA A 41 10.11 4.39 -1.58
CA ALA A 41 9.93 4.19 -0.14
C ALA A 41 10.44 2.80 0.26
N GLN A 42 11.41 2.74 1.17
CA GLN A 42 12.05 1.48 1.58
C GLN A 42 11.63 1.11 3.01
N PHE A 43 11.04 -0.07 3.19
CA PHE A 43 10.63 -0.65 4.47
C PHE A 43 11.44 -1.91 4.77
N ASP A 44 11.29 -2.48 5.97
CA ASP A 44 11.90 -3.77 6.30
C ASP A 44 11.23 -4.86 5.45
N GLY A 45 12.02 -5.58 4.65
CA GLY A 45 11.54 -6.66 3.77
C GLY A 45 10.81 -6.23 2.49
N ILE A 46 10.44 -4.95 2.31
CA ILE A 46 9.73 -4.49 1.10
C ILE A 46 10.10 -3.08 0.66
N SER A 47 10.24 -2.87 -0.66
CA SER A 47 10.41 -1.56 -1.28
C SER A 47 9.20 -1.19 -2.16
N HIS A 48 8.70 0.03 -2.05
CA HIS A 48 7.62 0.55 -2.89
C HIS A 48 8.09 1.70 -3.77
N LEU A 49 7.77 1.67 -5.06
CA LEU A 49 7.91 2.82 -5.95
C LEU A 49 6.52 3.42 -6.21
N VAL A 50 6.29 4.63 -5.71
CA VAL A 50 5.05 5.38 -5.94
C VAL A 50 5.19 6.20 -7.22
N VAL A 51 4.31 5.94 -8.20
CA VAL A 51 4.28 6.60 -9.50
C VAL A 51 2.95 7.33 -9.64
N CYS A 52 2.98 8.67 -9.74
CA CYS A 52 1.79 9.49 -9.92
C CYS A 52 1.32 9.46 -11.38
N SER A 53 0.74 8.34 -11.79
CA SER A 53 0.23 8.05 -13.12
C SER A 53 -0.88 7.01 -13.02
N PRO A 54 -1.83 6.97 -13.97
CA PRO A 54 -2.61 5.76 -14.24
C PRO A 54 -1.71 4.55 -14.48
N PHE A 55 -2.29 3.36 -14.30
CA PHE A 55 -1.58 2.10 -14.56
C PHE A 55 -1.04 2.05 -15.99
N ASP A 56 0.24 1.75 -16.12
CA ASP A 56 0.93 1.62 -17.40
C ASP A 56 1.88 0.40 -17.35
N PRO A 57 1.72 -0.59 -18.26
CA PRO A 57 2.56 -1.79 -18.29
C PRO A 57 4.06 -1.53 -18.57
N VAL A 58 4.40 -0.49 -19.33
CA VAL A 58 5.79 -0.12 -19.62
C VAL A 58 6.43 0.49 -18.39
N LEU A 59 5.74 1.41 -17.71
CA LEU A 59 6.18 1.95 -16.42
C LEU A 59 6.25 0.86 -15.34
N LEU A 60 5.34 -0.11 -15.36
CA LEU A 60 5.39 -1.23 -14.41
C LEU A 60 6.70 -2.01 -14.57
N ARG A 61 7.05 -2.42 -15.80
CA ARG A 61 8.28 -3.17 -16.07
C ARG A 61 9.54 -2.40 -15.66
N ARG A 62 9.60 -1.10 -16.01
CA ARG A 62 10.71 -0.22 -15.63
C ARG A 62 10.82 -0.06 -14.11
N GLY A 63 9.68 0.09 -13.43
CA GLY A 63 9.63 0.24 -11.98
C GLY A 63 10.05 -1.02 -11.26
N GLN A 64 9.63 -2.19 -11.74
CA GLN A 64 10.06 -3.49 -11.22
C GLN A 64 11.57 -3.68 -11.38
N ALA A 65 12.15 -3.35 -12.53
CA ALA A 65 13.60 -3.43 -12.75
C ALA A 65 14.38 -2.53 -11.78
N LEU A 66 13.90 -1.30 -11.54
CA LEU A 66 14.50 -0.38 -10.55
C LEU A 66 14.43 -0.95 -9.13
N LEU A 67 13.29 -1.53 -8.76
CA LEU A 67 13.06 -2.08 -7.43
C LEU A 67 13.82 -3.37 -7.16
N GLU A 68 14.02 -4.21 -8.17
CA GLU A 68 14.76 -5.46 -8.05
C GLU A 68 16.21 -5.23 -7.60
N ALA A 69 16.80 -4.11 -8.04
CA ALA A 69 18.14 -3.66 -7.65
C ALA A 69 18.25 -3.24 -6.17
N THR A 70 17.13 -3.06 -5.45
CA THR A 70 17.14 -2.72 -4.02
C THR A 70 17.51 -3.91 -3.12
N GLY A 71 17.47 -5.14 -3.65
CA GLY A 71 17.76 -6.35 -2.87
C GLY A 71 16.67 -6.77 -1.88
N ALA A 72 15.52 -6.06 -1.83
CA ALA A 72 14.42 -6.41 -0.94
C ALA A 72 13.79 -7.78 -1.26
N ASP A 73 13.18 -8.39 -0.24
CA ASP A 73 12.49 -9.68 -0.34
C ASP A 73 11.18 -9.58 -1.14
N ALA A 74 10.56 -8.40 -1.11
CA ALA A 74 9.41 -8.04 -1.93
C ALA A 74 9.52 -6.61 -2.44
N TRP A 75 8.80 -6.29 -3.50
CA TRP A 75 8.69 -4.92 -3.99
C TRP A 75 7.36 -4.65 -4.67
N GLY A 76 6.92 -3.39 -4.62
CA GLY A 76 5.65 -2.95 -5.21
C GLY A 76 5.79 -1.69 -6.06
N VAL A 77 5.20 -1.69 -7.25
CA VAL A 77 4.96 -0.45 -7.99
C VAL A 77 3.53 0.00 -7.69
N LEU A 78 3.38 1.22 -7.16
CA LEU A 78 2.12 1.79 -6.74
C LEU A 78 1.74 2.92 -7.70
N PHE A 79 0.80 2.65 -8.60
CA PHE A 79 0.26 3.67 -9.51
C PHE A 79 -0.81 4.49 -8.79
N LEU A 80 -0.65 5.81 -8.78
CA LEU A 80 -1.59 6.77 -8.21
C LEU A 80 -2.21 7.64 -9.30
N ASP A 81 -3.50 7.44 -9.55
CA ASP A 81 -4.35 8.34 -10.34
C ASP A 81 -5.26 9.12 -9.37
N GLY A 82 -4.74 10.25 -8.91
CA GLY A 82 -5.30 10.99 -7.77
C GLY A 82 -5.28 10.14 -6.49
N GLN A 83 -6.47 9.74 -6.03
CA GLN A 83 -6.65 8.85 -4.85
C GLN A 83 -6.94 7.39 -5.23
N LEU A 84 -7.02 7.06 -6.53
CA LEU A 84 -7.08 5.67 -6.97
C LEU A 84 -5.66 5.10 -6.96
N MET A 85 -5.44 4.06 -6.17
CA MET A 85 -4.17 3.36 -6.04
C MET A 85 -4.27 1.95 -6.60
N THR A 86 -3.45 1.67 -7.61
CA THR A 86 -3.29 0.34 -8.21
C THR A 86 -1.93 -0.24 -7.80
N PRO A 87 -1.88 -1.07 -6.74
CA PRO A 87 -0.65 -1.71 -6.29
C PRO A 87 -0.35 -2.97 -7.11
N VAL A 88 0.89 -3.12 -7.57
CA VAL A 88 1.40 -4.35 -8.18
C VAL A 88 2.64 -4.81 -7.41
N VAL A 89 2.54 -5.93 -6.69
CA VAL A 89 3.58 -6.42 -5.77
C VAL A 89 4.18 -7.72 -6.30
N THR A 90 5.50 -7.82 -6.23
CA THR A 90 6.30 -9.00 -6.61
C THR A 90 7.10 -9.46 -5.39
N VAL A 91 7.09 -10.77 -5.10
CA VAL A 91 7.86 -11.37 -4.00
C VAL A 91 9.01 -12.19 -4.59
N ARG A 92 10.24 -11.92 -4.14
CA ARG A 92 11.48 -12.52 -4.65
C ARG A 92 11.50 -14.04 -4.50
N SER A 93 11.12 -14.54 -3.32
CA SER A 93 11.21 -15.97 -2.97
C SER A 93 10.26 -16.86 -3.78
N THR A 94 9.19 -16.31 -4.33
CA THR A 94 8.18 -17.07 -5.08
C THR A 94 8.16 -16.72 -6.58
N GLY A 95 8.80 -15.62 -7.00
CA GLY A 95 8.71 -15.11 -8.36
C GLY A 95 7.29 -14.72 -8.78
N THR A 96 6.33 -14.70 -7.85
CA THR A 96 4.92 -14.41 -8.14
C THR A 96 4.64 -12.93 -8.04
N THR A 97 4.00 -12.38 -9.07
CA THR A 97 3.40 -11.04 -9.01
C THR A 97 1.94 -11.19 -8.58
N VAL A 98 1.58 -10.58 -7.45
CA VAL A 98 0.23 -10.65 -6.88
C VAL A 98 -0.35 -9.23 -6.82
N LEU A 99 -1.60 -9.09 -7.24
CA LEU A 99 -2.41 -7.92 -6.88
C LEU A 99 -2.81 -8.06 -5.40
N GLU A 100 -1.99 -7.51 -4.52
CA GLU A 100 -2.32 -7.41 -3.10
C GLU A 100 -3.35 -6.31 -2.89
N GLY A 101 -4.54 -6.69 -2.43
CA GLY A 101 -5.65 -5.78 -2.23
C GLY A 101 -5.65 -5.03 -0.90
N SER A 102 -4.58 -5.09 -0.12
CA SER A 102 -4.31 -4.13 0.97
C SER A 102 -2.96 -4.45 1.63
N CYS A 103 -1.89 -3.81 1.17
CA CYS A 103 -0.64 -3.78 1.95
C CYS A 103 -0.61 -2.45 2.72
N GLY A 104 -0.64 -2.52 4.05
CA GLY A 104 -0.58 -1.30 4.87
C GLY A 104 0.68 -0.47 4.58
N SER A 105 1.80 -1.11 4.26
CA SER A 105 3.04 -0.44 3.87
C SER A 105 2.90 0.34 2.56
N GLY A 106 2.14 -0.16 1.58
CA GLY A 106 1.90 0.56 0.34
C GLY A 106 1.03 1.80 0.54
N SER A 107 0.01 1.70 1.39
CA SER A 107 -0.82 2.86 1.77
C SER A 107 -0.01 3.94 2.48
N ILE A 108 0.91 3.56 3.38
CA ILE A 108 1.84 4.51 4.02
C ILE A 108 2.83 5.09 3.01
N ALA A 109 3.36 4.29 2.08
CA ALA A 109 4.25 4.78 1.03
C ALA A 109 3.58 5.86 0.16
N ALA A 110 2.34 5.60 -0.26
CA ALA A 110 1.53 6.55 -1.01
C ALA A 110 1.24 7.83 -0.20
N ALA A 111 0.82 7.70 1.06
CA ALA A 111 0.58 8.84 1.94
C ALA A 111 1.84 9.69 2.16
N CYS A 112 3.02 9.06 2.35
CA CYS A 112 4.30 9.75 2.42
C CYS A 112 4.58 10.52 1.13
N ALA A 113 4.49 9.86 -0.03
CA ALA A 113 4.75 10.47 -1.34
C ALA A 113 3.82 11.67 -1.62
N LEU A 114 2.53 11.54 -1.31
CA LEU A 114 1.52 12.59 -1.46
C LEU A 114 1.69 13.75 -0.46
N SER A 115 2.48 13.57 0.60
CA SER A 115 2.71 14.58 1.63
C SER A 115 4.03 15.32 1.46
N LEU A 116 4.94 14.83 0.61
CA LEU A 116 6.21 15.51 0.35
C LEU A 116 5.97 16.96 -0.13
N GLY A 117 6.66 17.90 0.52
CA GLY A 117 6.53 19.34 0.22
C GLY A 117 5.32 20.04 0.84
N LYS A 118 4.49 19.34 1.62
CA LYS A 118 3.41 19.95 2.40
C LYS A 118 3.91 20.49 3.75
N ALA A 119 3.09 21.34 4.36
CA ALA A 119 3.33 21.84 5.72
C ALA A 119 3.30 20.72 6.77
N ASP A 120 3.92 20.98 7.92
CA ASP A 120 3.89 20.09 9.07
C ASP A 120 2.46 19.84 9.57
N GLY A 121 2.26 18.71 10.26
CA GLY A 121 0.96 18.26 10.77
C GLY A 121 0.43 16.98 10.11
N TRP A 122 -0.81 16.64 10.41
CA TRP A 122 -1.46 15.43 9.92
C TRP A 122 -2.00 15.59 8.50
N HIS A 123 -1.65 14.63 7.64
CA HIS A 123 -2.15 14.49 6.27
C HIS A 123 -2.88 13.16 6.14
N ARG A 124 -4.12 13.17 5.67
CA ARG A 124 -4.99 11.99 5.54
C ARG A 124 -5.43 11.81 4.09
N PHE A 125 -5.43 10.56 3.62
CA PHE A 125 -5.80 10.20 2.25
C PHE A 125 -6.68 8.97 2.24
N ALA A 126 -7.87 9.07 1.64
CA ALA A 126 -8.73 7.93 1.35
C ALA A 126 -8.30 7.27 0.04
N LEU A 127 -7.41 6.28 0.11
CA LEU A 127 -6.84 5.59 -1.03
C LEU A 127 -7.81 4.49 -1.49
N ARG A 128 -8.39 4.65 -2.69
CA ARG A 128 -9.25 3.63 -3.30
C ARG A 128 -8.37 2.56 -3.93
N GLN A 129 -8.55 1.31 -3.53
CA GLN A 129 -7.82 0.14 -4.02
C GLN A 129 -8.79 -0.90 -4.59
N PRO A 130 -8.32 -1.90 -5.36
CA PRO A 130 -9.21 -2.90 -5.96
C PRO A 130 -10.10 -3.66 -4.96
N ARG A 131 -9.71 -3.81 -3.69
CA ARG A 131 -10.49 -4.52 -2.66
C ARG A 131 -11.18 -3.60 -1.64
N GLY A 132 -11.19 -2.29 -1.86
CA GLY A 132 -11.83 -1.33 -0.97
C GLY A 132 -11.04 -0.04 -0.81
N THR A 133 -11.48 0.81 0.10
CA THR A 133 -10.80 2.08 0.41
C THR A 133 -10.10 1.95 1.75
N ILE A 134 -8.84 2.38 1.81
CA ILE A 134 -8.07 2.52 3.05
C ILE A 134 -7.80 4.00 3.28
N GLU A 135 -8.13 4.52 4.46
CA GLU A 135 -7.59 5.79 4.90
C GLU A 135 -6.16 5.58 5.41
N ALA A 136 -5.22 6.35 4.87
CA ALA A 136 -3.84 6.39 5.30
C ALA A 136 -3.53 7.79 5.82
N ALA A 137 -2.93 7.86 7.01
CA ALA A 137 -2.54 9.10 7.64
C ALA A 137 -1.03 9.13 7.90
N VAL A 138 -0.40 10.26 7.64
CA VAL A 138 1.00 10.52 8.02
C VAL A 138 1.11 11.88 8.69
N ARG A 139 1.93 11.96 9.73
CA ARG A 139 2.24 13.21 10.42
C ARG A 139 3.61 13.69 9.99
N LEU A 140 3.69 14.94 9.54
CA LEU A 140 4.95 15.59 9.19
C LEU A 140 5.46 16.46 10.35
N GLU A 141 6.75 16.39 10.60
CA GLU A 141 7.52 17.35 11.41
C GLU A 141 8.78 17.74 10.63
N SER A 142 9.07 19.04 10.54
CA SER A 142 10.19 19.56 9.77
C SER A 142 10.24 19.00 8.34
N GLY A 143 9.07 18.84 7.72
CA GLY A 143 8.90 18.30 6.37
C GLY A 143 9.18 16.79 6.22
N ARG A 144 9.29 16.04 7.32
CA ARG A 144 9.56 14.59 7.31
C ARG A 144 8.44 13.80 7.99
N PRO A 145 8.06 12.62 7.46
CA PRO A 145 7.15 11.73 8.16
C PRO A 145 7.76 11.26 9.49
N VAL A 146 6.99 11.40 10.57
CA VAL A 146 7.38 10.94 11.93
C VAL A 146 6.39 9.93 12.52
N GLU A 147 5.14 9.93 12.06
CA GLU A 147 4.12 8.92 12.41
C GLU A 147 3.30 8.53 11.18
N GLY A 148 2.84 7.28 11.16
CA GLY A 148 1.99 6.74 10.09
C GLY A 148 0.95 5.78 10.64
N SER A 149 -0.26 5.84 10.11
CA SER A 149 -1.34 4.89 10.44
C SER A 149 -2.21 4.60 9.23
N ILE A 150 -2.87 3.45 9.27
CA ILE A 150 -3.95 3.10 8.34
C ILE A 150 -5.24 2.86 9.12
N GLY A 151 -6.37 3.06 8.46
CA GLY A 151 -7.69 2.94 9.07
C GLY A 151 -8.39 4.30 9.19
N GLY A 152 -9.64 4.25 9.62
CA GLY A 152 -10.60 5.35 9.59
C GLY A 152 -11.97 4.87 10.07
N THR A 153 -13.06 5.57 9.75
CA THR A 153 -14.40 5.15 10.15
C THR A 153 -14.72 3.75 9.59
N VAL A 154 -14.86 2.75 10.46
CA VAL A 154 -15.28 1.38 10.17
C VAL A 154 -16.80 1.25 10.33
N SER A 155 -17.50 0.92 9.25
CA SER A 155 -18.87 0.42 9.33
C SER A 155 -18.83 -1.11 9.47
N VAL A 156 -19.34 -1.61 10.59
CA VAL A 156 -19.51 -3.05 10.80
C VAL A 156 -20.68 -3.51 9.95
N GLY A 157 -20.39 -4.25 8.88
CA GLY A 157 -21.42 -4.96 8.10
C GLY A 157 -22.10 -6.07 8.91
N ALA A 158 -23.30 -6.48 8.49
CA ALA A 158 -24.06 -7.50 9.21
C ALA A 158 -23.23 -8.78 9.48
N VAL A 159 -23.23 -9.21 10.74
CA VAL A 159 -22.59 -10.46 11.17
C VAL A 159 -23.20 -11.62 10.37
N ARG A 160 -22.38 -12.30 9.56
CA ARG A 160 -22.76 -13.57 8.95
C ARG A 160 -22.14 -14.71 9.73
N ARG A 161 -22.97 -15.68 10.12
CA ARG A 161 -22.50 -17.00 10.52
C ARG A 161 -21.86 -17.66 9.29
N ILE A 162 -20.55 -17.89 9.34
CA ILE A 162 -19.88 -18.73 8.37
C ILE A 162 -20.07 -20.18 8.81
N ASN A 163 -20.67 -20.99 7.93
CA ASN A 163 -20.78 -22.43 8.12
C ASN A 163 -19.53 -23.07 7.48
N PRO A 164 -18.62 -23.69 8.25
CA PRO A 164 -17.30 -24.10 7.76
C PRO A 164 -17.37 -25.16 6.65
N GLU A 165 -18.49 -25.86 6.48
CA GLU A 165 -18.65 -26.93 5.48
C GLU A 165 -19.07 -26.46 4.07
N ARG A 166 -19.26 -25.15 3.85
CA ARG A 166 -19.62 -24.59 2.51
C ARG A 166 -18.59 -23.62 1.93
N ALA A 167 -17.42 -23.47 2.55
CA ALA A 167 -16.38 -22.52 2.13
C ALA A 167 -15.38 -23.09 1.08
N LEU A 168 -15.70 -24.22 0.44
CA LEU A 168 -14.90 -24.82 -0.63
C LEU A 168 -15.60 -24.70 -2.00
N GLU A 169 -15.97 -23.48 -2.39
CA GLU A 169 -16.00 -23.13 -3.82
C GLU A 169 -15.04 -21.96 -4.02
N LYS A 170 -13.79 -22.31 -4.33
CA LYS A 170 -12.80 -21.36 -4.80
C LYS A 170 -13.21 -20.91 -6.20
N SER A 171 -13.70 -19.69 -6.35
CA SER A 171 -13.68 -19.00 -7.64
C SER A 171 -12.24 -18.60 -7.95
N PHE A 172 -11.52 -19.52 -8.61
CA PHE A 172 -10.34 -19.16 -9.40
C PHE A 172 -10.82 -18.27 -10.54
N PHE A 173 -10.34 -17.02 -10.58
CA PHE A 173 -10.51 -16.16 -11.73
C PHE A 173 -9.45 -16.58 -12.76
N ASP A 174 -9.90 -17.21 -13.84
CA ASP A 174 -9.07 -17.56 -14.98
C ASP A 174 -8.69 -16.28 -15.76
N LEU A 175 -7.40 -16.11 -16.04
CA LEU A 175 -6.83 -14.98 -16.78
C LEU A 175 -6.80 -15.21 -18.29
N SER A 176 -7.54 -16.19 -18.81
CA SER A 176 -7.63 -16.49 -20.25
C SER A 176 -8.47 -15.52 -21.09
N ASN A 177 -9.07 -14.46 -20.51
CA ASN A 177 -10.01 -13.57 -21.21
C ASN A 177 -9.51 -12.14 -21.48
N PHE A 178 -8.20 -11.91 -21.50
CA PHE A 178 -7.62 -10.72 -22.15
C PHE A 178 -6.82 -11.15 -23.38
N SER A 179 -7.53 -11.26 -24.50
CA SER A 179 -6.99 -11.27 -25.87
C SER A 179 -7.27 -9.93 -26.53
#